data_AF-A0A944TRL2-F1
#
_entry.id   AF-A0A944TRL2-F1
#
_cell.length_a   1.000
_cell.length_b   1.000
_cell.length_c   1.000
_cell.angle_alpha   90.00
_cell.angle_beta   90.00
_cell.angle_gamma   90.00
#
_symmetry.space_group_name_H-M   'P 1'
#
loop_
_entity.id
_entity.type
_entity.pdbx_description
1 polymer ?
#
loop_
_entity_poly.entity_id
_entity_poly.type
_entity_poly.pdbx_seq_one_letter_code
_entity_poly.pdbx_strand_id
1 'polypeptide(L)'
;MSKVILLPSKEVLDIPEDKNLLEALREKGIYIRSGCGGFASCSDCKIKVTSGEDATTPPTFEEIQLLGTVFHITKERLACQTKVFGDVTIDISGHDQKRDEETRSNKSPRNFGKKTKVRKRDEVVEIEKERKEQRDAKDAEVDGDWTRHWEKDQKPDWDKRKKLDGGKRPRPFKDAEELSEAEKKDEADEAKPDNENKNESD
;
A
#
# COMPACT_ATOMS: atom_id res chain seq x y z
N MET A 1 26.77 21.75 22.43
CA MET A 1 26.12 22.28 21.20
C MET A 1 26.73 21.51 20.05
N SER A 2 25.91 20.74 19.34
CA SER A 2 26.33 19.79 18.32
C SER A 2 26.09 20.38 16.93
N LYS A 3 27.03 20.23 15.98
CA LYS A 3 26.82 20.73 14.62
C LYS A 3 26.21 19.65 13.75
N VAL A 4 25.07 19.95 13.14
CA VAL A 4 24.40 19.03 12.22
C VAL A 4 24.38 19.63 10.83
N ILE A 5 24.97 18.90 9.87
CA ILE A 5 25.01 19.26 8.46
C ILE A 5 23.86 18.53 7.76
N LEU A 6 23.00 19.29 7.08
CA LEU A 6 21.86 18.74 6.35
C LEU A 6 22.19 18.53 4.88
N LEU A 7 21.78 17.38 4.33
CA LEU A 7 21.78 17.12 2.89
C LEU A 7 20.33 16.94 2.41
N PRO A 8 19.97 17.45 1.21
CA PRO A 8 20.82 18.05 0.18
C PRO A 8 21.14 19.55 0.32
N SER A 9 20.53 20.27 1.28
CA SER A 9 20.65 21.73 1.40
C SER A 9 22.03 22.25 1.81
N LYS A 10 22.90 21.38 2.36
CA LYS A 10 24.24 21.70 2.90
C LYS A 10 24.24 22.77 4.00
N GLU A 11 23.11 22.96 4.66
CA GLU A 11 22.97 23.89 5.78
C GLU A 11 23.59 23.31 7.04
N VAL A 12 24.24 24.16 7.84
CA VAL A 12 24.86 23.77 9.11
C VAL A 12 24.03 24.34 10.25
N LEU A 13 23.66 23.47 11.19
CA LEU A 13 22.75 23.78 12.26
C LEU A 13 23.35 23.42 13.62
N ASP A 14 23.39 24.39 14.53
CA ASP A 14 23.77 24.13 15.92
C ASP A 14 22.58 23.63 16.75
N ILE A 15 22.64 22.39 17.25
CA ILE A 15 21.57 21.75 18.00
C ILE A 15 22.01 21.53 19.46
N PRO A 16 21.15 21.80 20.46
CA PRO A 16 21.43 21.44 21.85
C PRO A 16 21.39 19.92 22.05
N GLU A 17 22.31 19.40 22.87
CA GLU A 17 22.50 17.95 23.10
C GLU A 17 21.33 17.29 23.85
N ASP A 18 20.56 18.07 24.61
CA ASP A 18 19.47 17.56 25.44
C ASP A 18 18.21 17.18 24.63
N LYS A 19 18.07 17.72 23.41
CA LYS A 19 16.86 17.61 22.59
C LYS A 19 16.95 16.50 21.54
N ASN A 20 15.79 15.98 21.19
CA ASN A 20 15.67 15.05 20.07
C ASN A 20 15.85 15.79 18.74
N LEU A 21 16.43 15.11 17.75
CA LEU A 21 16.74 15.71 16.46
C LEU A 21 15.48 16.22 15.72
N LEU A 22 14.35 15.51 15.82
CA LEU A 22 13.06 15.94 15.26
C LEU A 22 12.62 17.30 15.82
N GLU A 23 12.71 17.49 17.14
CA GLU A 23 12.27 18.73 17.80
C GLU A 23 13.21 19.88 17.43
N ALA A 24 14.52 19.64 17.47
CA ALA A 24 15.52 20.63 17.10
C ALA A 24 15.38 21.10 15.65
N LEU A 25 15.07 20.19 14.71
CA LEU A 25 14.88 20.54 13.31
C LEU A 25 13.57 21.31 13.09
N ARG A 26 12.51 20.97 13.82
CA ARG A 26 11.24 21.72 13.80
C ARG A 26 11.38 23.13 14.34
N GLU A 27 12.11 23.32 15.44
CA GLU A 27 12.39 24.65 16.02
C GLU A 27 13.12 25.56 15.04
N LYS A 28 13.95 24.97 14.17
CA LYS A 28 14.67 25.65 13.09
C LYS A 28 13.87 25.82 11.80
N GLY A 29 12.60 25.40 11.79
CA GLY A 29 11.73 25.52 10.62
C GLY A 29 11.96 24.49 9.51
N ILE A 30 12.73 23.42 9.78
CA ILE A 30 12.98 22.36 8.81
C ILE A 30 11.87 21.33 8.90
N TYR A 31 11.26 21.07 7.75
CA TYR A 31 10.17 20.12 7.63
C TYR A 31 10.68 18.67 7.71
N ILE A 32 10.12 17.92 8.67
CA ILE A 32 10.28 16.47 8.77
C ILE A 32 8.92 15.85 8.99
N ARG A 33 8.61 14.84 8.18
CA ARG A 33 7.37 14.08 8.32
C ARG A 33 7.32 13.38 9.67
N SER A 34 6.21 13.51 10.38
CA SER A 34 5.94 12.70 11.57
C SER A 34 4.44 12.58 11.78
N GLY A 35 3.87 11.39 11.62
CA GLY A 35 2.47 11.12 11.96
C GLY A 35 2.21 10.94 13.46
N CYS A 36 3.18 10.40 14.20
CA CYS A 36 3.03 10.01 15.60
C CYS A 36 3.51 11.06 16.61
N GLY A 37 4.25 12.09 16.19
CA GLY A 37 4.68 13.17 17.08
C GLY A 37 5.86 12.86 17.99
N GLY A 38 6.46 11.66 17.92
CA GLY A 38 7.71 11.34 18.63
C GLY A 38 7.72 10.00 19.37
N PHE A 39 6.60 9.30 19.48
CA PHE A 39 6.46 8.06 20.26
C PHE A 39 6.96 6.78 19.59
N ALA A 40 7.83 6.89 18.57
CA ALA A 40 8.35 5.74 17.81
C ALA A 40 7.30 4.73 17.29
N SER A 41 6.02 5.13 17.20
CA SER A 41 4.93 4.28 16.71
C SER A 41 4.74 4.35 15.19
N CYS A 42 5.44 5.26 14.53
CA CYS A 42 5.42 5.49 13.10
C CYS A 42 6.85 5.62 12.55
N SER A 43 7.06 5.21 11.31
CA SER A 43 8.36 5.29 10.64
C SER A 43 8.48 6.50 9.71
N ASP A 44 7.64 7.51 9.87
CA ASP A 44 7.60 8.64 8.92
C ASP A 44 8.83 9.54 9.05
N CYS A 45 9.39 9.67 10.26
CA CYS A 45 10.52 10.54 10.58
C CYS A 45 11.89 9.91 10.33
N LYS A 46 11.96 8.93 9.42
CA LYS A 46 13.20 8.26 9.04
C LYS A 46 14.16 9.26 8.39
N ILE A 47 15.41 9.24 8.83
CA ILE A 47 16.52 10.02 8.30
C ILE A 47 17.70 9.10 8.07
N LYS A 48 18.60 9.47 7.17
CA LYS A 48 19.81 8.69 6.92
C LYS A 48 21.03 9.42 7.47
N VAL A 49 21.81 8.73 8.31
CA VAL A 49 23.06 9.28 8.83
C VAL A 49 24.17 8.92 7.86
N THR A 50 24.79 9.94 7.25
CA THR A 50 25.85 9.76 6.24
C THR A 50 27.23 9.75 6.88
N SER A 51 27.43 10.53 7.95
CA SER A 51 28.67 10.62 8.71
C SER A 51 28.38 11.01 10.16
N GLY A 52 29.25 10.61 11.09
CA GLY A 52 29.12 10.92 12.51
C GLY A 52 28.19 9.98 13.28
N GLU A 53 28.08 8.71 12.88
CA GLU A 53 27.29 7.71 13.62
C GLU A 53 27.71 7.59 15.10
N ASP A 54 29.01 7.66 15.37
CA ASP A 54 29.57 7.59 16.73
C ASP A 54 29.16 8.79 17.60
N ALA A 55 28.76 9.90 16.98
CA ALA A 55 28.29 11.12 17.66
C ALA A 55 26.76 11.13 17.88
N THR A 56 26.09 10.00 17.67
CA THR A 56 24.65 9.83 17.93
C THR A 56 24.39 8.82 19.04
N THR A 57 23.22 8.91 19.67
CA THR A 57 22.77 7.88 20.61
C THR A 57 22.69 6.51 19.94
N PRO A 58 22.99 5.41 20.65
CA PRO A 58 22.70 4.08 20.14
C PRO A 58 21.20 3.93 19.83
N PRO A 59 20.82 3.07 18.88
CA PRO A 59 19.42 2.86 18.53
C PRO A 59 18.63 2.37 19.74
N THR A 60 17.51 3.05 20.03
CA THR A 60 16.66 2.70 21.17
C THR A 60 15.91 1.40 20.88
N PHE A 61 15.41 0.72 21.92
CA PHE A 61 14.65 -0.52 21.74
C PHE A 61 13.44 -0.35 20.82
N GLU A 62 12.69 0.75 20.97
CA GLU A 62 11.53 1.07 20.14
C GLU A 62 11.92 1.30 18.67
N GLU A 63 13.05 1.98 18.44
CA GLU A 63 13.60 2.20 17.12
C GLU A 63 14.00 0.88 16.44
N ILE A 64 14.66 -0.01 17.18
CA ILE A 64 15.04 -1.35 16.70
C ILE A 64 13.81 -2.19 16.40
N GLN A 65 12.77 -2.12 17.24
CA GLN A 65 11.54 -2.86 17.02
C GLN A 65 10.82 -2.43 15.73
N LEU A 66 10.90 -1.14 15.38
CA LEU A 66 10.23 -0.58 14.20
C LEU A 66 11.05 -0.70 12.91
N LEU A 67 12.35 -0.42 12.96
CA LEU A 67 13.25 -0.45 11.80
C LEU A 67 13.94 -1.80 11.59
N GLY A 68 14.02 -2.63 12.63
CA GLY A 68 14.75 -3.89 12.60
C GLY A 68 16.24 -3.69 12.31
N THR A 69 16.79 -4.57 11.47
CA THR A 69 18.21 -4.56 11.07
C THR A 69 18.53 -3.54 9.96
N VAL A 70 17.55 -2.77 9.49
CA VAL A 70 17.73 -1.78 8.41
C VAL A 70 18.81 -0.76 8.76
N PHE A 71 18.94 -0.40 10.04
CA PHE A 71 19.99 0.50 10.53
C PHE A 71 21.41 0.07 10.09
N HIS A 72 21.73 -1.23 10.14
CA HIS A 72 23.07 -1.71 9.80
C HIS A 72 23.37 -1.70 8.29
N ILE A 73 22.34 -1.62 7.45
CA ILE A 73 22.47 -1.70 5.98
C ILE A 73 22.43 -0.30 5.39
N THR A 74 21.39 0.47 5.72
CA THR A 74 21.13 1.78 5.08
C THR A 74 21.50 2.96 5.97
N LYS A 75 21.88 2.72 7.23
CA LYS A 75 22.20 3.76 8.24
C LYS A 75 21.03 4.70 8.49
N GLU A 76 19.82 4.16 8.36
CA GLU A 76 18.57 4.87 8.66
C GLU A 76 18.29 4.87 10.17
N ARG A 77 17.89 6.03 10.68
CA ARG A 77 17.51 6.29 12.07
C ARG A 77 16.18 7.03 12.13
N LEU A 78 15.49 6.94 13.26
CA LEU A 78 14.32 7.76 13.57
C LEU A 78 14.76 9.09 14.19
N ALA A 79 14.49 10.20 13.51
CA ALA A 79 14.83 11.53 14.00
C ALA A 79 14.23 11.84 15.38
N CYS A 80 13.08 11.24 15.72
CA CYS A 80 12.43 11.46 17.02
C CYS A 80 13.11 10.76 18.20
N GLN A 81 13.86 9.68 17.97
CA GLN A 81 14.53 8.89 19.01
C GLN A 81 16.05 9.15 19.05
N THR A 82 16.57 9.87 18.06
CA THR A 82 18.00 10.14 17.94
C THR A 82 18.37 11.45 18.62
N LYS A 83 19.37 11.41 19.50
CA LYS A 83 20.05 12.61 20.02
C LYS A 83 21.48 12.66 19.51
N VAL A 84 22.01 13.87 19.40
CA VAL A 84 23.30 14.14 18.76
C VAL A 84 24.22 14.87 19.73
N PHE A 85 25.41 14.34 19.93
CA PHE A 85 26.43 14.86 20.86
C PHE A 85 27.65 15.48 20.17
N GLY A 86 27.71 15.46 18.84
CA GLY A 86 28.85 15.98 18.08
C GLY A 86 28.50 16.29 16.63
N ASP A 87 29.52 16.36 15.79
CA ASP A 87 29.35 16.76 14.39
C ASP A 87 28.79 15.60 13.54
N VAL A 88 27.59 15.79 12.98
CA VAL A 88 26.87 14.73 12.24
C VAL A 88 26.36 15.26 10.92
N THR A 89 26.45 14.43 9.88
CA THR A 89 25.87 14.73 8.56
C THR A 89 24.67 13.84 8.29
N ILE A 90 23.51 14.44 8.03
CA ILE A 90 22.24 13.75 7.88
C ILE A 90 21.63 14.07 6.52
N ASP A 91 21.08 13.07 5.86
CA ASP A 91 20.32 13.20 4.63
C ASP A 91 18.81 13.18 4.91
N ILE A 92 18.15 14.26 4.48
CA ILE A 92 16.73 14.57 4.66
C ILE A 92 16.00 14.57 3.29
N SER A 93 16.63 14.11 2.20
CA SER A 93 16.02 14.05 0.86
C SER A 93 14.64 13.36 0.80
N GLY A 94 14.35 12.47 1.76
CA GLY A 94 13.05 11.84 1.93
C GLY A 94 11.94 12.73 2.48
N HIS A 95 12.16 13.99 2.85
CA HIS A 95 11.15 14.88 3.44
C HIS A 95 10.94 16.09 2.54
N ASP A 96 9.79 16.15 1.86
CA ASP A 96 9.44 17.26 0.98
C ASP A 96 8.02 17.72 1.30
N GLN A 97 7.94 18.90 1.91
CA GLN A 97 6.69 19.51 2.33
C GLN A 97 5.71 19.70 1.16
N LYS A 98 6.21 20.14 -0.01
CA LYS A 98 5.36 20.41 -1.18
C LYS A 98 4.73 19.13 -1.70
N ARG A 99 5.56 18.09 -1.85
CA ARG A 99 5.10 16.76 -2.27
C ARG A 99 4.08 16.17 -1.30
N ASP A 100 4.28 16.35 0.00
CA ASP A 100 3.34 15.87 1.01
C ASP A 100 2.01 16.64 0.98
N GLU A 101 2.06 17.95 0.79
CA GLU A 101 0.88 18.79 0.63
C GLU A 101 0.09 18.43 -0.63
N GLU A 102 0.76 18.22 -1.76
CA GLU A 102 0.15 17.74 -3.01
C GLU A 102 -0.47 16.35 -2.85
N THR A 103 0.22 15.44 -2.17
CA THR A 103 -0.33 14.10 -1.89
C THR A 103 -1.58 14.18 -1.00
N ARG A 104 -1.61 15.14 -0.06
CA ARG A 104 -2.77 15.40 0.80
C ARG A 104 -3.93 16.03 0.04
N SER A 105 -3.67 16.96 -0.88
CA SER A 105 -4.72 17.60 -1.68
C SER A 105 -5.31 16.65 -2.74
N ASN A 106 -4.47 15.78 -3.33
CA ASN A 106 -4.90 14.78 -4.32
C ASN A 106 -5.67 13.60 -3.71
N LYS A 107 -5.56 13.37 -2.39
CA LYS A 107 -6.41 12.40 -1.71
C LYS A 107 -7.85 12.90 -1.76
N SER A 108 -8.61 12.33 -2.70
CA SER A 108 -10.03 12.63 -2.88
C SER A 108 -10.73 12.64 -1.52
N PRO A 109 -11.59 13.62 -1.22
CA PRO A 109 -12.41 13.62 0.00
C PRO A 109 -13.53 12.59 -0.13
N ARG A 110 -13.21 11.32 -0.44
CA ARG A 110 -14.18 10.24 -0.68
C ARG A 110 -15.10 10.02 0.52
N ASN A 111 -14.73 10.48 1.71
CA ASN A 111 -15.56 10.44 2.93
C ASN A 111 -15.41 11.66 3.86
N PHE A 112 -14.67 12.71 3.50
CA PHE A 112 -14.29 13.79 4.45
C PHE A 112 -15.47 14.70 4.86
N GLY A 113 -16.63 14.58 4.21
CA GLY A 113 -17.85 15.33 4.50
C GLY A 113 -19.00 14.52 5.09
N LYS A 114 -18.84 13.21 5.34
CA LYS A 114 -19.91 12.44 5.99
C LYS A 114 -19.92 12.80 7.48
N LYS A 115 -20.77 13.73 7.87
CA LYS A 115 -21.10 13.98 9.28
C LYS A 115 -21.48 12.64 9.91
N THR A 116 -20.72 12.18 10.88
CA THR A 116 -21.10 11.02 11.69
C THR A 116 -22.43 11.36 12.36
N LYS A 117 -23.53 10.79 11.87
CA LYS A 117 -24.86 11.03 12.44
C LYS A 117 -24.94 10.28 13.77
N VAL A 118 -24.67 10.98 14.87
CA VAL A 118 -24.92 10.47 16.22
C VAL A 118 -26.43 10.43 16.41
N ARG A 119 -26.99 9.22 16.61
CA ARG A 119 -28.41 9.00 16.91
C ARG A 119 -28.60 8.89 18.41
N LYS A 120 -29.76 9.32 18.92
CA LYS A 120 -30.11 9.09 20.33
C LYS A 120 -30.38 7.61 20.58
N ARG A 121 -30.20 7.15 21.82
CA ARG A 121 -30.36 5.74 22.19
C ARG A 121 -31.75 5.21 21.83
N ASP A 122 -32.79 5.97 22.14
CA ASP A 122 -34.18 5.58 21.88
C ASP A 122 -34.45 5.42 20.38
N GLU A 123 -33.92 6.32 19.55
CA GLU A 123 -34.01 6.23 18.08
C GLU A 123 -33.29 4.98 17.55
N VAL A 124 -32.18 4.56 18.17
CA VAL A 124 -31.45 3.34 17.75
C VAL A 124 -32.26 2.09 18.06
N VAL A 125 -32.93 2.04 19.22
CA VAL A 125 -33.75 0.89 19.64
C VAL A 125 -34.94 0.69 18.69
N GLU A 126 -35.63 1.77 18.31
CA GLU A 126 -36.73 1.68 17.33
C GLU A 126 -36.23 1.20 15.96
N ILE A 127 -35.09 1.72 15.50
CA ILE A 127 -34.50 1.29 14.22
C ILE A 127 -34.09 -0.18 14.24
N GLU A 128 -33.59 -0.69 15.37
CA GLU A 128 -33.26 -2.10 15.53
C GLU A 128 -34.50 -2.98 15.52
N LYS A 129 -35.58 -2.52 16.16
CA LYS A 129 -36.86 -3.22 16.17
C LYS A 129 -37.49 -3.28 14.78
N GLU A 130 -37.55 -2.16 14.07
CA GLU A 130 -38.00 -2.09 12.67
C GLU A 130 -37.17 -3.00 11.76
N ARG A 131 -35.84 -3.01 11.92
CA ARG A 131 -34.95 -3.90 11.16
C ARG A 131 -35.17 -5.38 11.49
N LYS A 132 -35.49 -5.69 12.73
CA LYS A 132 -35.79 -7.05 13.16
C LYS A 132 -37.11 -7.52 12.56
N GLU A 133 -38.15 -6.70 12.63
CA GLU A 133 -39.45 -6.98 12.00
C GLU A 133 -39.32 -7.15 10.48
N GLN A 134 -38.51 -6.32 9.80
CA GLN A 134 -38.23 -6.48 8.38
C GLN A 134 -37.48 -7.78 8.05
N ARG A 135 -36.55 -8.22 8.92
CA ARG A 135 -35.87 -9.52 8.75
C ARG A 135 -36.84 -10.67 8.98
N ASP A 136 -37.59 -10.64 10.07
CA ASP A 136 -38.55 -11.67 10.42
C ASP A 136 -39.63 -11.78 9.33
N ALA A 137 -40.08 -10.66 8.76
CA ALA A 137 -41.01 -10.63 7.63
C ALA A 137 -40.38 -11.19 6.35
N LYS A 138 -39.12 -10.84 6.04
CA LYS A 138 -38.40 -11.41 4.89
C LYS A 138 -38.18 -12.92 5.07
N ASP A 139 -37.81 -13.36 6.26
CA ASP A 139 -37.61 -14.78 6.58
C ASP A 139 -38.95 -15.55 6.55
N ALA A 140 -40.07 -14.90 6.87
CA ALA A 140 -41.41 -15.45 6.71
C ALA A 140 -41.91 -15.46 5.25
N GLU A 141 -41.50 -14.49 4.42
CA GLU A 141 -41.82 -14.42 2.99
C GLU A 141 -40.98 -15.40 2.16
N VAL A 142 -39.80 -15.80 2.66
CA VAL A 142 -39.02 -16.91 2.10
C VAL A 142 -39.70 -18.23 2.47
N ASP A 143 -40.86 -18.47 1.85
CA ASP A 143 -41.51 -19.77 1.77
C ASP A 143 -40.59 -20.74 1.02
N GLY A 144 -39.86 -21.57 1.78
CA GLY A 144 -39.63 -22.98 1.41
C GLY A 144 -38.68 -23.33 0.26
N ASP A 145 -37.94 -22.42 -0.38
CA ASP A 145 -36.83 -22.79 -1.28
C ASP A 145 -35.52 -22.06 -0.94
N TRP A 146 -35.10 -22.21 0.32
CA TRP A 146 -33.72 -21.97 0.70
C TRP A 146 -32.98 -23.30 0.79
N THR A 147 -32.72 -23.92 -0.36
CA THR A 147 -31.77 -25.04 -0.42
C THR A 147 -30.36 -24.51 -0.22
N ARG A 148 -29.62 -25.04 0.77
CA ARG A 148 -28.17 -24.80 0.81
C ARG A 148 -27.60 -25.28 -0.52
N HIS A 149 -26.63 -24.55 -1.06
CA HIS A 149 -25.95 -24.92 -2.31
C HIS A 149 -25.53 -26.41 -2.34
N TRP A 150 -25.21 -27.00 -1.19
CA TRP A 150 -24.76 -28.39 -1.04
C TRP A 150 -25.89 -29.41 -0.80
N GLU A 151 -27.15 -29.00 -0.69
CA GLU A 151 -28.34 -29.87 -0.59
C GLU A 151 -29.06 -30.05 -1.94
N LYS A 152 -28.54 -29.45 -3.01
CA LYS A 152 -29.04 -29.70 -4.36
C LYS A 152 -28.61 -31.10 -4.81
N ASP A 153 -29.53 -32.06 -4.74
CA ASP A 153 -29.39 -33.41 -5.34
C ASP A 153 -29.27 -33.41 -6.87
N GLN A 154 -29.20 -32.23 -7.50
CA GLN A 154 -28.77 -32.13 -8.87
C GLN A 154 -27.25 -32.32 -8.92
N LYS A 155 -26.83 -33.54 -9.30
CA LYS A 155 -25.46 -33.80 -9.78
C LYS A 155 -25.01 -32.59 -10.60
N PRO A 156 -23.89 -31.93 -10.27
CA PRO A 156 -23.32 -30.91 -11.13
C PRO A 156 -23.24 -31.51 -12.52
N ASP A 157 -23.93 -30.89 -13.48
CA ASP A 157 -23.76 -31.20 -14.88
C ASP A 157 -22.30 -30.88 -15.21
N TRP A 158 -21.45 -31.90 -15.13
CA TRP A 158 -20.00 -31.80 -15.24
C TRP A 158 -19.59 -31.30 -16.63
N ASP A 159 -20.51 -31.35 -17.59
CA ASP A 159 -20.40 -30.72 -18.91
C ASP A 159 -20.70 -29.21 -18.90
N LYS A 160 -21.53 -28.71 -17.96
CA LYS A 160 -21.84 -27.27 -17.86
C LYS A 160 -20.77 -26.53 -17.07
N ARG A 161 -19.67 -26.25 -17.76
CA ARG A 161 -18.54 -25.46 -17.24
C ARG A 161 -19.00 -24.06 -16.77
N LYS A 162 -19.02 -23.79 -15.46
CA LYS A 162 -19.33 -22.46 -14.91
C LYS A 162 -18.38 -21.39 -15.50
N LYS A 163 -18.94 -20.29 -15.99
CA LYS A 163 -18.18 -19.07 -16.33
C LYS A 163 -17.78 -18.42 -15.00
N LEU A 164 -16.51 -18.56 -14.62
CA LEU A 164 -15.95 -17.79 -13.52
C LEU A 164 -15.78 -16.34 -14.01
N ASP A 165 -16.27 -15.39 -13.22
CA ASP A 165 -16.23 -13.96 -13.53
C ASP A 165 -14.76 -13.49 -13.59
N GLY A 166 -14.36 -12.84 -14.68
CA GLY A 166 -12.95 -12.50 -14.93
C GLY A 166 -12.41 -12.80 -16.34
N GLY A 167 -13.27 -13.09 -17.31
CA GLY A 167 -13.01 -12.75 -18.72
C GLY A 167 -11.73 -13.28 -19.38
N LYS A 168 -11.16 -14.42 -18.98
CA LYS A 168 -10.37 -15.37 -19.80
C LYS A 168 -9.87 -16.49 -18.91
N ARG A 169 -10.09 -17.74 -19.33
CA ARG A 169 -9.59 -18.93 -18.63
C ARG A 169 -8.07 -19.07 -18.83
N PRO A 170 -7.32 -19.58 -17.85
CA PRO A 170 -6.02 -20.18 -18.13
C PRO A 170 -6.22 -21.30 -19.15
N ARG A 171 -5.42 -21.32 -20.22
CA ARG A 171 -5.44 -22.45 -21.16
C ARG A 171 -4.87 -23.68 -20.44
N PRO A 172 -5.42 -24.88 -20.67
CA PRO A 172 -4.79 -26.10 -20.16
C PRO A 172 -3.36 -26.21 -20.71
N PHE A 173 -2.49 -26.89 -19.95
CA PHE A 173 -1.18 -27.27 -20.44
C PHE A 173 -1.39 -28.19 -21.65
N LYS A 174 -0.73 -27.90 -22.78
CA LYS A 174 -0.80 -28.76 -23.96
C LYS A 174 0.02 -30.01 -23.67
N ASP A 175 -0.56 -31.19 -23.87
CA ASP A 175 0.19 -32.43 -23.81
C ASP A 175 1.11 -32.57 -25.04
N ALA A 176 2.11 -33.45 -24.98
CA ALA A 176 3.17 -33.55 -26.00
C ALA A 176 2.63 -33.81 -27.42
N GLU A 177 1.53 -34.54 -27.54
CA GLU A 177 0.86 -34.79 -28.83
C GLU A 177 0.23 -33.51 -29.39
N GLU A 178 -0.40 -32.69 -28.55
CA GLU A 178 -1.03 -31.42 -28.95
C GLU A 178 -0.01 -30.33 -29.32
N LEU A 179 1.20 -30.41 -28.77
CA LEU A 179 2.32 -29.56 -29.19
C LEU A 179 2.80 -29.96 -30.60
N SER A 180 2.92 -31.26 -30.87
CA SER A 180 3.34 -31.77 -32.18
C SER A 180 2.32 -31.49 -33.30
N GLU A 181 1.03 -31.45 -32.98
CA GLU A 181 -0.02 -31.10 -33.93
C GLU A 181 -0.12 -29.58 -34.18
N ALA A 182 0.29 -28.76 -33.21
CA ALA A 182 0.39 -27.32 -33.38
C ALA A 182 1.59 -26.95 -34.26
N GLU A 183 2.74 -27.56 -34.03
CA GLU A 183 3.95 -27.37 -34.87
C GLU A 183 3.68 -27.77 -36.33
N LYS A 184 2.97 -28.88 -36.57
CA LYS A 184 2.55 -29.31 -37.92
C LYS A 184 1.58 -28.34 -38.60
N LYS A 185 0.78 -27.59 -37.83
CA LYS A 185 -0.14 -26.58 -38.40
C LYS A 185 0.60 -25.29 -38.74
N ASP A 186 1.56 -24.90 -37.90
CA ASP A 186 2.38 -23.72 -38.14
C ASP A 186 3.31 -23.95 -39.36
N GLU A 187 3.90 -25.15 -39.52
CA GLU A 187 4.63 -25.55 -40.74
C GLU A 187 3.74 -25.59 -42.00
N ALA A 188 2.46 -25.98 -41.87
CA ALA A 188 1.53 -26.03 -43.00
C ALA A 188 1.05 -24.65 -43.45
N ASP A 189 1.00 -23.65 -42.56
CA ASP A 189 0.67 -22.27 -42.92
C ASP A 189 1.89 -21.50 -43.47
N GLU A 190 3.12 -21.84 -43.07
CA GLU A 190 4.36 -21.31 -43.71
C GLU A 190 4.62 -21.89 -45.11
N ALA A 191 4.03 -23.05 -45.45
CA ALA A 191 4.21 -23.69 -46.76
C ALA A 191 3.25 -23.19 -47.87
N LYS A 192 2.41 -22.17 -47.62
CA LYS A 192 1.61 -21.54 -48.67
C LYS A 192 2.50 -20.61 -49.52
N PRO A 193 2.64 -20.82 -50.83
CA PRO A 193 3.43 -19.92 -51.66
C PRO A 193 2.79 -18.54 -51.73
N ASP A 194 3.59 -17.51 -51.48
CA ASP A 194 3.23 -16.11 -51.64
C ASP A 194 2.75 -15.85 -53.07
N ASN A 195 1.46 -15.54 -53.23
CA ASN A 195 0.91 -15.15 -54.53
C ASN A 195 1.33 -13.70 -54.81
N GLU A 196 2.45 -13.55 -55.52
CA GLU A 196 3.00 -12.27 -55.97
C GLU A 196 2.01 -11.46 -56.84
N ASN A 197 1.84 -10.21 -56.42
CA ASN A 197 1.30 -9.06 -57.13
C ASN A 197 1.31 -9.14 -58.67
N LYS A 198 0.12 -9.09 -59.26
CA LYS A 198 -0.12 -8.42 -60.55
C LYS A 198 -1.35 -7.56 -60.45
N ASN A 199 -1.15 -6.24 -60.38
CA ASN A 199 -2.09 -5.28 -60.97
C ASN A 199 -1.25 -4.35 -61.84
N GLU A 200 -1.08 -4.79 -63.07
CA GLU A 200 -0.75 -3.96 -64.22
C GLU A 200 -1.83 -2.89 -64.41
N SER A 201 -1.34 -1.70 -64.71
CA SER A 201 -1.99 -0.56 -65.36
C SER A 201 -3.03 -0.92 -66.41
N ASP A 202 -4.20 -0.27 -66.33
CA ASP A 202 -4.81 0.56 -67.39
C ASP A 202 -5.95 1.41 -66.83
#